data_AF-A0A6G6WIC3-F1
#
_entry.id   AF-A0A6G6WIC3-F1
#
_cell.length_a   1.000
_cell.length_b   1.000
_cell.length_c   1.000
_cell.angle_alpha   90.00
_cell.angle_beta   90.00
_cell.angle_gamma   90.00
#
_symmetry.space_group_name_H-M   'P 1'
#
loop_
_entity.id
_entity.type
_entity.pdbx_description
1 polymer ?
#
loop_
_entity_poly.entity_id
_entity_poly.type
_entity_poly.pdbx_seq_one_letter_code
_entity_poly.pdbx_strand_id
1 'polypeptide(L)'
;MSSSCPPVSVGAPRRRSAFRTFAASVPGATPSVRCVVEVEHDGPVTTVVLHRPEARNAVDGPTAAALADAFRAFDADASASVAVLYGAGGTFCAGADLKAIGTERGNRVEPDGDGPMGPTRMRLGKPVVAAVEGYAVAGGLELALWCDLRVSAADATYGVFCRRWGVPLVDGGTVRLPRLVGHGRAMDLVLTGREVDAEEALRIGLVDRVVAPGTARAEAEALAHRLAALPQTCLREDRLSLLEQEGLSEDEALALELRHGLTSLAAGAVEGARRFAAGEGRHGA
;
A
#
# COMPACT_ATOMS: atom_id res chain seq x y z
N MET A 1 -46.11 -66.76 4.03
CA MET A 1 -45.40 -66.30 2.82
C MET A 1 -44.65 -65.01 3.19
N SER A 2 -43.66 -64.98 4.10
CA SER A 2 -42.40 -65.74 4.14
C SER A 2 -41.81 -65.81 2.73
N SER A 3 -40.60 -65.35 2.42
CA SER A 3 -39.39 -65.32 3.22
C SER A 3 -38.26 -64.73 2.37
N SER A 4 -37.36 -63.99 3.02
CA SER A 4 -35.90 -64.13 2.95
C SER A 4 -35.11 -63.87 1.67
N CYS A 5 -34.08 -63.03 1.85
CA CYS A 5 -32.77 -63.10 1.21
C CYS A 5 -32.24 -64.55 1.05
N PRO A 6 -31.46 -64.82 -0.02
CA PRO A 6 -30.44 -65.87 -0.01
C PRO A 6 -29.08 -65.34 0.48
N PRO A 7 -28.20 -66.21 1.04
CA PRO A 7 -26.95 -65.81 1.69
C PRO A 7 -25.68 -66.12 0.86
N VAL A 8 -24.59 -65.43 1.24
CA VAL A 8 -23.18 -65.90 1.30
C VAL A 8 -22.45 -66.28 0.00
N SER A 9 -21.34 -65.59 -0.30
CA SER A 9 -20.01 -66.23 -0.17
C SER A 9 -18.87 -65.22 -0.13
N VAL A 10 -18.00 -65.42 0.87
CA VAL A 10 -16.67 -64.82 0.99
C VAL A 10 -15.74 -65.60 0.07
N GLY A 11 -15.04 -64.91 -0.81
CA GLY A 11 -13.98 -65.47 -1.65
C GLY A 11 -12.86 -64.46 -1.87
N ALA A 12 -11.84 -64.50 -1.03
CA ALA A 12 -10.50 -63.97 -1.34
C ALA A 12 -9.65 -65.11 -1.96
N PRO A 13 -8.44 -64.86 -2.50
CA PRO A 13 -7.97 -63.77 -3.34
C PRO A 13 -7.40 -64.31 -4.68
N ARG A 14 -7.45 -63.54 -5.77
CA ARG A 14 -6.59 -63.84 -6.95
C ARG A 14 -5.92 -62.58 -7.47
N ARG A 15 -4.60 -62.53 -7.21
CA ARG A 15 -3.62 -61.67 -7.87
C ARG A 15 -3.80 -61.74 -9.39
N ARG A 16 -3.75 -60.59 -10.07
CA ARG A 16 -2.93 -60.37 -11.27
C ARG A 16 -2.98 -58.92 -11.75
N SER A 17 -1.79 -58.44 -12.10
CA SER A 17 -1.50 -57.46 -13.13
C SER A 17 -1.67 -55.98 -12.78
N ALA A 18 -0.52 -55.36 -12.55
CA ALA A 18 -0.32 -53.93 -12.56
C ALA A 18 -0.79 -53.32 -13.90
N PHE A 19 -1.84 -52.51 -13.85
CA PHE A 19 -2.05 -51.47 -14.85
C PHE A 19 -1.37 -50.20 -14.33
N ARG A 20 -0.14 -49.98 -14.81
CA ARG A 20 0.48 -48.66 -14.80
C ARG A 20 -0.32 -47.79 -15.76
N THR A 21 -1.21 -46.96 -15.24
CA THR A 21 -1.78 -45.85 -16.01
C THR A 21 -0.65 -44.85 -16.25
N PHE A 22 -0.12 -44.83 -17.47
CA PHE A 22 0.72 -43.74 -17.94
C PHE A 22 -0.17 -42.49 -18.01
N ALA A 23 -0.07 -41.63 -17.00
CA ALA A 23 -0.48 -40.25 -17.15
C ALA A 23 0.52 -39.61 -18.11
N ALA A 24 0.10 -39.44 -19.37
CA ALA A 24 0.82 -38.61 -20.32
C ALA A 24 0.90 -37.20 -19.71
N SER A 25 2.11 -36.78 -19.36
CA SER A 25 2.39 -35.39 -18.99
C SER A 25 2.07 -34.51 -20.20
N VAL A 26 1.11 -33.61 -20.05
CA VAL A 26 0.87 -32.53 -21.02
C VAL A 26 2.09 -31.60 -20.94
N PRO A 27 2.92 -31.49 -21.99
CA PRO A 27 3.98 -30.49 -22.02
C PRO A 27 3.35 -29.18 -22.47
N GLY A 28 3.30 -28.18 -21.58
CA GLY A 28 2.85 -26.83 -21.97
C GLY A 28 1.91 -26.12 -21.02
N ALA A 29 2.04 -26.30 -19.70
CA ALA A 29 1.59 -25.25 -18.80
C ALA A 29 2.58 -24.10 -18.95
N THR A 30 2.20 -23.07 -19.73
CA THR A 30 2.81 -21.75 -19.62
C THR A 30 2.86 -21.38 -18.13
N PRO A 31 3.99 -20.87 -17.61
CA PRO A 31 4.01 -20.39 -16.23
C PRO A 31 2.87 -19.37 -16.09
N SER A 32 1.92 -19.67 -15.22
CA SER A 32 0.85 -18.75 -14.87
C SER A 32 1.50 -17.40 -14.55
N VAL A 33 1.13 -16.35 -15.28
CA VAL A 33 1.60 -14.99 -15.01
C VAL A 33 1.28 -14.71 -13.55
N ARG A 34 2.29 -14.75 -12.67
CA ARG A 34 2.07 -14.43 -11.26
C ARG A 34 1.74 -12.95 -11.21
N CYS A 35 0.62 -12.64 -10.56
CA CYS A 35 0.19 -11.27 -10.36
C CYS A 35 1.27 -10.53 -9.56
N VAL A 36 1.81 -9.44 -10.10
CA VAL A 36 2.88 -8.65 -9.44
C VAL A 36 2.33 -7.63 -8.44
N VAL A 37 1.04 -7.31 -8.57
CA VAL A 37 0.28 -6.45 -7.66
C VAL A 37 -1.06 -7.11 -7.42
N GLU A 38 -1.34 -7.50 -6.18
CA GLU A 38 -2.63 -8.05 -5.78
C GLU A 38 -3.49 -6.95 -5.14
N VAL A 39 -4.80 -7.03 -5.34
CA VAL A 39 -5.76 -6.09 -4.75
C VAL A 39 -6.79 -6.90 -3.99
N GLU A 40 -6.89 -6.62 -2.69
CA GLU A 40 -7.82 -7.25 -1.77
C GLU A 40 -8.81 -6.21 -1.23
N HIS A 41 -10.05 -6.62 -0.96
CA HIS A 41 -11.09 -5.74 -0.46
C HIS A 41 -11.68 -6.31 0.83
N ASP A 42 -11.83 -5.45 1.84
CA ASP A 42 -12.55 -5.74 3.07
C ASP A 42 -13.46 -4.53 3.39
N GLY A 43 -14.72 -4.62 2.96
CA GLY A 43 -15.67 -3.53 3.06
C GLY A 43 -15.13 -2.25 2.38
N PRO A 44 -15.02 -1.11 3.10
CA PRO A 44 -14.56 0.15 2.54
C PRO A 44 -13.03 0.27 2.46
N VAL A 45 -12.28 -0.78 2.83
CA VAL A 45 -10.81 -0.79 2.80
C VAL A 45 -10.32 -1.61 1.61
N THR A 46 -9.40 -1.03 0.83
CA THR A 46 -8.71 -1.72 -0.28
C THR A 46 -7.24 -1.91 0.06
N THR A 47 -6.76 -3.14 0.14
CA THR A 47 -5.33 -3.43 0.35
C THR A 47 -4.67 -3.72 -0.99
N VAL A 48 -3.73 -2.88 -1.39
CA VAL A 48 -2.87 -3.04 -2.57
C VAL A 48 -1.55 -3.68 -2.12
N VAL A 49 -1.26 -4.87 -2.64
CA VAL A 49 -0.12 -5.69 -2.23
C VAL A 49 0.90 -5.80 -3.36
N LEU A 50 2.11 -5.29 -3.13
CA LEU A 50 3.28 -5.62 -3.94
C LEU A 50 3.65 -7.09 -3.73
N HIS A 51 3.59 -7.90 -4.79
CA HIS A 51 3.77 -9.35 -4.72
C HIS A 51 4.91 -9.82 -5.64
N ARG A 52 6.13 -9.35 -5.36
CA ARG A 52 7.40 -9.81 -5.94
C ARG A 52 8.44 -10.13 -4.86
N PRO A 53 8.13 -11.02 -3.89
CA PRO A 53 9.01 -11.28 -2.75
C PRO A 53 10.39 -11.80 -3.17
N GLU A 54 10.50 -12.53 -4.28
CA GLU A 54 11.76 -13.00 -4.86
C GLU A 54 12.71 -11.86 -5.29
N ALA A 55 12.17 -10.67 -5.53
CA ALA A 55 12.91 -9.45 -5.84
C ALA A 55 12.87 -8.44 -4.69
N ARG A 56 12.48 -8.84 -3.47
CA ARG A 56 12.25 -7.95 -2.32
C ARG A 56 11.30 -6.80 -2.68
N ASN A 57 10.27 -7.10 -3.47
CA ASN A 57 9.28 -6.15 -3.98
C ASN A 57 9.89 -4.94 -4.70
N ALA A 58 11.02 -5.15 -5.40
CA ALA A 58 11.51 -4.16 -6.33
C ALA A 58 10.49 -3.94 -7.46
N VAL A 59 10.39 -2.71 -7.96
CA VAL A 59 9.36 -2.30 -8.92
C VAL A 59 10.00 -2.10 -10.30
N ASP A 60 9.59 -2.93 -11.27
CA ASP A 60 9.89 -2.74 -12.68
C ASP A 60 8.72 -2.02 -13.40
N GLY A 61 8.85 -1.73 -14.70
CA GLY A 61 7.84 -1.01 -15.48
C GLY A 61 6.44 -1.63 -15.41
N PRO A 62 6.27 -2.95 -15.68
CA PRO A 62 4.98 -3.61 -15.54
C PRO A 62 4.40 -3.54 -14.12
N THR A 63 5.24 -3.66 -13.08
CA THR A 63 4.79 -3.53 -11.68
C THR A 63 4.35 -2.10 -11.36
N ALA A 64 5.08 -1.09 -11.83
CA ALA A 64 4.72 0.32 -11.67
C ALA A 64 3.37 0.65 -12.34
N ALA A 65 3.15 0.15 -13.56
CA ALA A 65 1.89 0.29 -14.27
C ALA A 65 0.73 -0.36 -13.50
N ALA A 66 0.92 -1.61 -13.04
CA ALA A 66 -0.09 -2.32 -12.26
C ALA A 66 -0.42 -1.62 -10.92
N LEU A 67 0.57 -1.04 -10.24
CA LEU A 67 0.34 -0.23 -9.04
C LEU A 67 -0.50 1.02 -9.36
N ALA A 68 -0.14 1.75 -10.41
CA ALA A 68 -0.86 2.95 -10.80
C ALA A 68 -2.32 2.63 -11.22
N ASP A 69 -2.52 1.51 -11.93
CA ASP A 69 -3.86 1.00 -12.27
C ASP A 69 -4.68 0.64 -11.03
N ALA A 70 -4.09 -0.05 -10.05
CA ALA A 70 -4.74 -0.39 -8.79
C ALA A 70 -5.19 0.85 -8.01
N PHE A 71 -4.34 1.87 -7.91
CA PHE A 71 -4.71 3.12 -7.22
C PHE A 71 -5.70 3.98 -7.99
N ARG A 72 -5.65 4.00 -9.33
CA ARG A 72 -6.70 4.62 -10.16
C ARG A 72 -8.06 3.95 -9.94
N ALA A 73 -8.09 2.62 -9.91
CA ALA A 73 -9.30 1.86 -9.63
C ALA A 73 -9.84 2.14 -8.21
N PHE A 74 -8.97 2.15 -7.20
CA PHE A 74 -9.33 2.52 -5.83
C PHE A 74 -9.94 3.92 -5.72
N ASP A 75 -9.34 4.91 -6.39
CA ASP A 75 -9.81 6.29 -6.31
C ASP A 75 -11.19 6.45 -6.98
N ALA A 76 -11.42 5.73 -8.08
CA ALA A 76 -12.69 5.72 -8.81
C ALA A 76 -13.82 4.94 -8.09
N ASP A 77 -13.50 3.97 -7.23
CA ASP A 77 -14.49 3.12 -6.57
C ASP A 77 -15.22 3.85 -5.42
N ALA A 78 -16.49 4.21 -5.63
CA ALA A 78 -17.30 4.90 -4.62
C ALA A 78 -17.53 4.09 -3.32
N SER A 79 -17.35 2.75 -3.35
CA SER A 79 -17.46 1.90 -2.16
C SER A 79 -16.19 1.87 -1.31
N ALA A 80 -15.04 2.17 -1.91
CA ALA A 80 -13.76 2.25 -1.21
C ALA A 80 -13.54 3.64 -0.57
N SER A 81 -12.99 3.65 0.64
CA SER A 81 -12.75 4.84 1.45
C SER A 81 -11.29 5.07 1.79
N VAL A 82 -10.55 4.03 2.14
CA VAL A 82 -9.12 4.11 2.52
C VAL A 82 -8.37 2.94 1.87
N ALA A 83 -7.17 3.21 1.37
CA ALA A 83 -6.29 2.15 0.87
C ALA A 83 -5.18 1.82 1.86
N VAL A 84 -4.71 0.58 1.82
CA VAL A 84 -3.46 0.14 2.46
C VAL A 84 -2.48 -0.28 1.37
N LEU A 85 -1.24 0.23 1.41
CA LEU A 85 -0.14 -0.27 0.58
C LEU A 85 0.74 -1.19 1.41
N TYR A 86 0.97 -2.42 0.94
CA TYR A 86 1.75 -3.43 1.64
C TYR A 86 2.67 -4.19 0.68
N GLY A 87 3.78 -4.74 1.19
CA GLY A 87 4.67 -5.63 0.44
C GLY A 87 4.67 -7.06 0.99
N ALA A 88 4.32 -8.04 0.16
CA ALA A 88 4.32 -9.45 0.54
C ALA A 88 5.73 -10.00 0.78
N GLY A 89 5.87 -10.98 1.67
CA GLY A 89 7.14 -11.67 1.91
C GLY A 89 8.12 -10.92 2.82
N GLY A 90 7.62 -10.08 3.75
CA GLY A 90 8.44 -9.51 4.84
C GLY A 90 9.33 -8.34 4.42
N THR A 91 9.05 -7.69 3.30
CA THR A 91 9.70 -6.45 2.89
C THR A 91 8.70 -5.60 2.14
N PHE A 92 8.61 -4.33 2.48
CA PHE A 92 7.72 -3.39 1.82
C PHE A 92 8.12 -3.19 0.35
N CYS A 93 9.28 -2.57 0.10
CA CYS A 93 9.78 -2.32 -1.25
C CYS A 93 11.26 -1.93 -1.25
N ALA A 94 12.06 -2.61 -2.08
CA ALA A 94 13.47 -2.32 -2.28
C ALA A 94 13.76 -1.15 -3.27
N GLY A 95 12.72 -0.52 -3.83
CA GLY A 95 12.83 0.53 -4.85
C GLY A 95 12.76 0.00 -6.27
N ALA A 96 13.26 0.79 -7.23
CA ALA A 96 13.27 0.40 -8.63
C ALA A 96 14.08 -0.89 -8.86
N ASP A 97 13.59 -1.76 -9.74
CA ASP A 97 14.29 -3.01 -10.08
C ASP A 97 15.52 -2.70 -10.96
N LEU A 98 16.68 -2.59 -10.31
CA LEU A 98 17.94 -2.27 -10.99
C LEU A 98 18.31 -3.28 -12.09
N LYS A 99 17.79 -4.52 -12.03
CA LYS A 99 18.01 -5.54 -13.07
C LYS A 99 17.18 -5.31 -14.33
N ALA A 100 16.11 -4.51 -14.23
CA ALA A 100 15.26 -4.15 -15.35
C ALA A 100 15.73 -2.88 -16.08
N ILE A 101 16.63 -2.10 -15.48
CA ILE A 101 17.17 -0.88 -16.10
C ILE A 101 17.88 -1.24 -17.43
N GLY A 102 17.54 -0.52 -18.49
CA GLY A 102 18.08 -0.75 -19.83
C GLY A 102 17.46 -1.94 -20.58
N THR A 103 16.42 -2.56 -20.02
CA THR A 103 15.63 -3.62 -20.65
C THR A 103 14.23 -3.13 -21.01
N GLU A 104 13.48 -3.92 -21.78
CA GLU A 104 12.06 -3.66 -22.09
C GLU A 104 11.15 -3.59 -20.85
N ARG A 105 11.60 -4.14 -19.72
CA ARG A 105 10.88 -4.09 -18.44
C ARG A 105 11.24 -2.87 -17.60
N GLY A 106 12.14 -2.00 -18.06
CA GLY A 106 12.57 -0.82 -17.32
C GLY A 106 11.40 0.11 -16.96
N ASN A 107 11.53 0.82 -15.84
CA ASN A 107 10.56 1.83 -15.44
C ASN A 107 10.52 2.96 -16.47
N ARG A 108 9.32 3.50 -16.72
CA ARG A 108 9.14 4.69 -17.55
C ARG A 108 9.68 5.92 -16.79
N VAL A 109 10.56 6.70 -17.42
CA VAL A 109 11.15 7.91 -16.84
C VAL A 109 10.94 9.08 -17.78
N GLU A 110 9.72 9.63 -17.74
CA GLU A 110 9.30 10.75 -18.59
C GLU A 110 8.74 11.91 -17.75
N PRO A 111 8.65 13.14 -18.28
CA PRO A 111 8.15 14.30 -17.54
C PRO A 111 6.66 14.23 -17.19
N ASP A 112 5.85 13.63 -18.05
CA ASP A 112 4.39 13.52 -17.93
C ASP A 112 3.98 12.13 -17.41
N GLY A 113 2.69 11.94 -17.11
CA GLY A 113 2.13 10.65 -16.68
C GLY A 113 2.60 10.17 -15.31
N ASP A 114 2.39 8.88 -15.07
CA ASP A 114 2.73 8.20 -13.82
C ASP A 114 4.24 8.26 -13.52
N GLY A 115 4.60 8.21 -12.23
CA GLY A 115 6.00 8.21 -11.82
C GLY A 115 6.68 6.86 -12.09
N PRO A 116 8.02 6.80 -12.09
CA PRO A 116 8.74 5.56 -12.33
C PRO A 116 8.34 4.39 -11.41
N MET A 117 7.98 4.67 -10.15
CA MET A 117 7.49 3.68 -9.18
C MET A 117 5.96 3.46 -9.25
N GLY A 118 5.26 4.05 -10.21
CA GLY A 118 3.82 3.93 -10.42
C GLY A 118 3.06 5.15 -9.89
N PRO A 119 2.38 5.04 -8.73
CA PRO A 119 1.41 6.04 -8.29
C PRO A 119 2.05 7.31 -7.72
N THR A 120 3.36 7.42 -7.71
CA THR A 120 4.13 8.43 -6.95
C THR A 120 3.93 9.87 -7.43
N ARG A 121 3.27 10.11 -8.57
CA ARG A 121 2.84 11.43 -9.04
C ARG A 121 1.34 11.68 -8.91
N MET A 122 0.57 10.67 -8.49
CA MET A 122 -0.88 10.77 -8.36
C MET A 122 -1.28 11.56 -7.11
N ARG A 123 -2.32 12.36 -7.25
CA ARG A 123 -3.05 12.99 -6.14
C ARG A 123 -4.42 12.35 -6.03
N LEU A 124 -4.56 11.40 -5.09
CA LEU A 124 -5.82 10.70 -4.87
C LEU A 124 -6.79 11.56 -4.06
N GLY A 125 -8.10 11.36 -4.26
CA GLY A 125 -9.15 11.94 -3.42
C GLY A 125 -9.35 11.23 -2.09
N LYS A 126 -8.68 10.09 -1.87
CA LYS A 126 -8.81 9.23 -0.69
C LYS A 126 -7.45 8.91 -0.05
N PRO A 127 -7.41 8.66 1.27
CA PRO A 127 -6.16 8.40 1.98
C PRO A 127 -5.57 7.00 1.71
N VAL A 128 -4.24 6.91 1.85
CA VAL A 128 -3.46 5.67 1.74
C VAL A 128 -2.58 5.50 2.99
N VAL A 129 -2.60 4.30 3.60
CA VAL A 129 -1.74 3.92 4.72
C VAL A 129 -0.68 2.93 4.24
N ALA A 130 0.60 3.24 4.41
CA ALA A 130 1.69 2.29 4.19
C ALA A 130 1.82 1.35 5.39
N ALA A 131 1.74 0.04 5.13
CA ALA A 131 2.07 -1.02 6.08
C ALA A 131 3.49 -1.51 5.79
N VAL A 132 4.47 -1.07 6.58
CA VAL A 132 5.90 -1.29 6.30
C VAL A 132 6.45 -2.42 7.15
N GLU A 133 6.73 -3.56 6.51
CA GLU A 133 7.56 -4.64 7.02
C GLU A 133 8.95 -4.58 6.36
N GLY A 134 10.00 -5.00 7.06
CA GLY A 134 11.35 -5.08 6.49
C GLY A 134 11.83 -3.77 5.87
N TYR A 135 12.19 -3.78 4.58
CA TYR A 135 12.81 -2.60 3.93
C TYR A 135 11.81 -1.71 3.19
N ALA A 136 11.88 -0.40 3.45
CA ALA A 136 11.33 0.66 2.60
C ALA A 136 12.47 1.60 2.18
N VAL A 137 13.13 1.27 1.07
CA VAL A 137 14.39 1.92 0.65
C VAL A 137 14.34 2.39 -0.80
N ALA A 138 15.14 3.42 -1.12
CA ALA A 138 15.17 4.03 -2.46
C ALA A 138 13.75 4.42 -2.93
N GLY A 139 13.32 3.98 -4.12
CA GLY A 139 11.95 4.21 -4.59
C GLY A 139 10.86 3.62 -3.66
N GLY A 140 11.19 2.61 -2.85
CA GLY A 140 10.28 2.07 -1.84
C GLY A 140 10.07 3.02 -0.67
N LEU A 141 11.11 3.80 -0.31
CA LEU A 141 10.93 4.93 0.60
C LEU A 141 10.02 5.98 -0.05
N GLU A 142 10.20 6.29 -1.34
CA GLU A 142 9.37 7.27 -2.04
C GLU A 142 7.88 6.87 -2.12
N LEU A 143 7.59 5.57 -2.26
CA LEU A 143 6.23 5.03 -2.14
C LEU A 143 5.66 5.20 -0.72
N ALA A 144 6.45 4.92 0.33
CA ALA A 144 6.03 5.13 1.71
C ALA A 144 5.79 6.61 2.05
N LEU A 145 6.61 7.52 1.49
CA LEU A 145 6.45 8.97 1.62
C LEU A 145 5.26 9.51 0.83
N TRP A 146 4.84 8.82 -0.24
CA TRP A 146 3.65 9.16 -1.02
C TRP A 146 2.35 8.82 -0.28
N CYS A 147 2.37 7.78 0.56
CA CYS A 147 1.24 7.46 1.43
C CYS A 147 1.03 8.54 2.50
N ASP A 148 -0.18 8.68 3.00
CA ASP A 148 -0.53 9.68 4.02
C ASP A 148 0.05 9.32 5.39
N LEU A 149 -0.11 8.06 5.78
CA LEU A 149 0.36 7.52 7.06
C LEU A 149 1.23 6.28 6.85
N ARG A 150 2.14 6.01 7.78
CA ARG A 150 3.05 4.86 7.80
C ARG A 150 2.98 4.13 9.14
N VAL A 151 2.55 2.88 9.09
CA VAL A 151 2.60 1.92 10.21
C VAL A 151 3.81 1.01 9.97
N SER A 152 4.80 1.11 10.85
CA SER A 152 6.09 0.43 10.71
C SER A 152 6.20 -0.77 11.65
N ALA A 153 6.71 -1.89 11.17
CA ALA A 153 7.29 -2.90 12.04
C ALA A 153 8.50 -2.34 12.80
N ALA A 154 8.72 -2.81 14.03
CA ALA A 154 9.82 -2.36 14.89
C ALA A 154 11.22 -2.73 14.38
N ASP A 155 11.31 -3.72 13.49
CA ASP A 155 12.55 -4.14 12.82
C ASP A 155 12.66 -3.63 11.37
N ALA A 156 11.76 -2.73 10.94
CA ALA A 156 11.81 -2.15 9.62
C ALA A 156 13.01 -1.21 9.45
N THR A 157 13.51 -1.14 8.22
CA THR A 157 14.66 -0.30 7.83
C THR A 157 14.29 0.63 6.69
N TYR A 158 14.65 1.89 6.83
CA TYR A 158 14.43 2.95 5.85
C TYR A 158 15.77 3.51 5.34
N GLY A 159 15.75 4.13 4.16
CA GLY A 159 16.91 4.87 3.68
C GLY A 159 16.95 5.12 2.18
N VAL A 160 17.76 6.12 1.78
CA VAL A 160 17.99 6.50 0.39
C VAL A 160 19.10 5.61 -0.21
N PHE A 161 18.87 4.30 -0.28
CA PHE A 161 19.92 3.34 -0.66
C PHE A 161 20.36 3.46 -2.13
N CYS A 162 19.51 4.05 -2.99
CA CYS A 162 19.86 4.38 -4.37
C CYS A 162 21.11 5.29 -4.48
N ARG A 163 21.45 6.03 -3.42
CA ARG A 163 22.69 6.83 -3.31
C ARG A 163 23.94 6.03 -3.68
N ARG A 164 24.04 4.78 -3.23
CA ARG A 164 25.22 3.92 -3.45
C ARG A 164 25.36 3.46 -4.91
N TRP A 165 24.30 3.60 -5.71
CA TRP A 165 24.19 3.09 -7.08
C TRP A 165 24.09 4.19 -8.14
N GLY A 166 24.17 5.46 -7.74
CA GLY A 166 24.03 6.59 -8.68
C GLY A 166 22.64 6.76 -9.28
N VAL A 167 21.62 6.10 -8.72
CA VAL A 167 20.22 6.22 -9.15
C VAL A 167 19.56 7.37 -8.38
N PRO A 168 18.98 8.38 -9.06
CA PRO A 168 18.39 9.53 -8.39
C PRO A 168 17.02 9.23 -7.77
N LEU A 169 16.62 10.05 -6.80
CA LEU A 169 15.23 10.13 -6.32
C LEU A 169 14.42 10.95 -7.33
N VAL A 170 13.50 10.30 -8.04
CA VAL A 170 12.66 10.91 -9.10
C VAL A 170 11.17 10.58 -8.93
N ASP A 171 10.81 10.07 -7.75
CA ASP A 171 9.45 9.68 -7.36
C ASP A 171 8.93 10.54 -6.19
N GLY A 172 9.55 11.70 -5.99
CA GLY A 172 9.13 12.73 -5.03
C GLY A 172 9.84 12.65 -3.67
N GLY A 173 10.86 11.82 -3.50
CA GLY A 173 11.63 11.71 -2.26
C GLY A 173 12.26 13.04 -1.83
N THR A 174 12.84 13.78 -2.77
CA THR A 174 13.42 15.11 -2.52
C THR A 174 12.38 16.21 -2.24
N VAL A 175 11.11 15.92 -2.49
CA VAL A 175 9.98 16.85 -2.26
C VAL A 175 9.30 16.54 -0.92
N ARG A 176 8.93 15.27 -0.69
CA ARG A 176 8.12 14.85 0.46
C ARG A 176 8.95 14.63 1.72
N LEU A 177 10.16 14.07 1.61
CA LEU A 177 11.00 13.81 2.78
C LEU A 177 11.28 15.06 3.63
N PRO A 178 11.73 16.21 3.08
CA PRO A 178 11.97 17.40 3.90
C PRO A 178 10.71 17.98 4.53
N ARG A 179 9.53 17.71 3.98
CA ARG A 179 8.24 18.15 4.54
C ARG A 179 7.82 17.30 5.74
N LEU A 180 8.19 16.02 5.74
CA LEU A 180 7.89 15.09 6.82
C LEU A 180 8.89 15.20 7.98
N VAL A 181 10.19 15.18 7.69
CA VAL A 181 11.23 15.09 8.75
C VAL A 181 12.01 16.38 8.99
N GLY A 182 11.71 17.43 8.22
CA GLY A 182 12.47 18.67 8.19
C GLY A 182 13.71 18.61 7.29
N HIS A 183 14.13 19.76 6.78
CA HIS A 183 15.18 19.86 5.76
C HIS A 183 16.53 19.26 6.19
N GLY A 184 16.98 19.51 7.42
CA GLY A 184 18.28 19.04 7.90
C GLY A 184 18.40 17.51 7.95
N ARG A 185 17.37 16.83 8.47
CA ARG A 185 17.33 15.36 8.53
C ARG A 185 17.17 14.76 7.14
N ALA A 186 16.33 15.36 6.30
CA ALA A 186 16.21 14.93 4.91
C ALA A 186 17.55 15.02 4.17
N MET A 187 18.32 16.10 4.39
CA MET A 187 19.64 16.28 3.79
C MET A 187 20.63 15.21 4.24
N ASP A 188 20.68 14.90 5.55
CA ASP A 188 21.47 13.78 6.07
C ASP A 188 21.13 12.47 5.31
N LEU A 189 19.86 12.07 5.29
CA LEU A 189 19.45 10.83 4.65
C LEU A 189 19.74 10.78 3.15
N VAL A 190 19.52 11.88 2.43
CA VAL A 190 19.74 11.98 0.96
C VAL A 190 21.22 11.99 0.59
N LEU A 191 22.06 12.66 1.38
CA LEU A 191 23.51 12.75 1.14
C LEU A 191 24.21 11.45 1.53
N THR A 192 23.92 10.91 2.71
CA THR A 192 24.63 9.76 3.26
C THR A 192 24.08 8.43 2.73
N GLY A 193 22.78 8.36 2.41
CA GLY A 193 22.13 7.10 2.07
C GLY A 193 22.20 6.06 3.21
N ARG A 194 22.37 6.52 4.45
CA ARG A 194 22.45 5.68 5.65
C ARG A 194 21.12 4.99 5.95
N GLU A 195 21.21 3.95 6.77
CA GLU A 195 20.05 3.24 7.28
C GLU A 195 19.44 4.03 8.44
N VAL A 196 18.11 3.92 8.56
CA VAL A 196 17.29 4.47 9.64
C VAL A 196 16.42 3.33 10.14
N ASP A 197 16.53 3.00 11.42
CA ASP A 197 15.66 2.01 12.05
C ASP A 197 14.29 2.61 12.40
N ALA A 198 13.34 1.76 12.79
CA ALA A 198 11.97 2.18 13.11
C ALA A 198 11.90 3.15 14.32
N GLU A 199 12.82 3.05 15.28
CA GLU A 199 12.86 3.93 16.45
C GLU A 199 13.26 5.35 16.06
N GLU A 200 14.35 5.50 15.31
CA GLU A 200 14.74 6.79 14.75
C GLU A 200 13.67 7.31 13.80
N ALA A 201 13.12 6.46 12.92
CA ALA A 201 12.08 6.85 11.98
C ALA A 201 10.87 7.46 12.72
N LEU A 202 10.44 6.87 13.84
CA LEU A 202 9.36 7.41 14.67
C LEU A 202 9.78 8.75 15.30
N ARG A 203 10.98 8.80 15.90
CA ARG A 203 11.50 10.00 16.58
C ARG A 203 11.63 11.22 15.66
N ILE A 204 11.90 11.01 14.38
CA ILE A 204 12.05 12.10 13.41
C ILE A 204 10.77 12.45 12.65
N GLY A 205 9.66 11.73 12.89
CA GLY A 205 8.39 11.90 12.18
C GLY A 205 8.35 11.27 10.79
N LEU A 206 9.26 10.34 10.48
CA LEU A 206 9.25 9.59 9.24
C LEU A 206 8.11 8.55 9.22
N VAL A 207 7.81 7.96 10.38
CA VAL A 207 6.68 7.01 10.54
C VAL A 207 5.77 7.45 11.67
N ASP A 208 4.50 7.07 11.58
CA ASP A 208 3.46 7.53 12.49
C ASP A 208 3.21 6.56 13.65
N ARG A 209 3.49 5.26 13.42
CA ARG A 209 3.30 4.18 14.40
C ARG A 209 4.37 3.11 14.24
N VAL A 210 4.78 2.53 15.36
CA VAL A 210 5.66 1.35 15.40
C VAL A 210 4.93 0.21 16.09
N VAL A 211 4.94 -0.96 15.47
CA VAL A 211 4.22 -2.17 15.90
C VAL A 211 5.14 -3.40 15.89
N ALA A 212 4.69 -4.52 16.44
CA ALA A 212 5.47 -5.75 16.43
C ALA A 212 5.75 -6.23 14.99
N PRO A 213 6.91 -6.83 14.71
CA PRO A 213 7.20 -7.42 13.40
C PRO A 213 6.13 -8.41 12.95
N GLY A 214 5.76 -8.36 11.67
CA GLY A 214 4.70 -9.20 11.08
C GLY A 214 3.27 -8.75 11.38
N THR A 215 3.08 -7.61 12.05
CA THR A 215 1.74 -7.06 12.39
C THR A 215 1.40 -5.75 11.69
N ALA A 216 2.32 -5.16 10.91
CA ALA A 216 2.11 -3.84 10.30
C ALA A 216 0.90 -3.82 9.35
N ARG A 217 0.68 -4.89 8.58
CA ARG A 217 -0.48 -5.00 7.70
C ARG A 217 -1.80 -4.96 8.48
N ALA A 218 -1.95 -5.82 9.48
CA ALA A 218 -3.18 -5.90 10.27
C ALA A 218 -3.47 -4.58 11.00
N GLU A 219 -2.44 -3.94 11.56
CA GLU A 219 -2.57 -2.66 12.25
C GLU A 219 -2.91 -1.50 11.31
N ALA A 220 -2.36 -1.50 10.08
CA ALA A 220 -2.71 -0.56 9.03
C ALA A 220 -4.15 -0.76 8.54
N GLU A 221 -4.60 -1.99 8.33
CA GLU A 221 -5.98 -2.31 7.95
C GLU A 221 -6.97 -1.92 9.06
N ALA A 222 -6.64 -2.19 10.33
CA ALA A 222 -7.44 -1.73 11.47
C ALA A 222 -7.51 -0.20 11.56
N LEU A 223 -6.41 0.50 11.25
CA LEU A 223 -6.40 1.96 11.13
C LEU A 223 -7.26 2.45 9.97
N ALA A 224 -7.15 1.82 8.81
CA ALA A 224 -7.93 2.15 7.63
C ALA A 224 -9.44 2.01 7.88
N HIS A 225 -9.86 0.95 8.57
CA HIS A 225 -11.25 0.77 8.99
C HIS A 225 -11.76 1.87 9.92
N ARG A 226 -10.94 2.28 10.90
CA ARG A 226 -11.29 3.41 11.78
C ARG A 226 -11.43 4.72 10.98
N LEU A 227 -10.54 4.98 10.04
CA LEU A 227 -10.61 6.16 9.16
C LEU A 227 -11.84 6.10 8.24
N ALA A 228 -12.18 4.93 7.72
CA ALA A 228 -13.35 4.72 6.87
C ALA A 228 -14.68 4.96 7.60
N ALA A 229 -14.72 4.76 8.92
CA ALA A 229 -15.90 4.99 9.75
C ALA A 229 -16.14 6.48 10.08
N LEU A 230 -15.17 7.37 9.81
CA LEU A 230 -15.30 8.81 10.04
C LEU A 230 -16.13 9.50 8.93
N PRO A 231 -16.63 10.73 9.17
CA PRO A 231 -17.30 11.52 8.13
C PRO A 231 -16.39 11.77 6.91
N GLN A 232 -16.62 11.00 5.84
CA GLN A 232 -15.67 10.87 4.74
C GLN A 232 -15.43 12.17 3.98
N THR A 233 -16.45 13.00 3.75
CA THR A 233 -16.25 14.28 3.06
C THR A 233 -15.33 15.19 3.86
N CYS A 234 -15.57 15.38 5.16
CA CYS A 234 -14.72 16.22 6.00
C CYS A 234 -13.26 15.72 6.01
N LEU A 235 -13.07 14.43 6.26
CA LEU A 235 -11.74 13.81 6.29
C LEU A 235 -10.96 14.03 4.98
N ARG A 236 -11.63 13.86 3.83
CA ARG A 236 -10.99 13.99 2.51
C ARG A 236 -10.68 15.45 2.16
N GLU A 237 -11.59 16.36 2.46
CA GLU A 237 -11.41 17.80 2.20
C GLU A 237 -10.30 18.38 3.08
N ASP A 238 -10.25 18.05 4.37
CA ASP A 238 -9.16 18.49 5.27
C ASP A 238 -7.80 17.93 4.80
N ARG A 239 -7.77 16.67 4.38
CA ARG A 239 -6.58 16.05 3.78
C ARG A 239 -6.13 16.76 2.52
N LEU A 240 -7.05 17.07 1.60
CA LEU A 240 -6.70 17.77 0.36
C LEU A 240 -6.15 19.17 0.66
N SER A 241 -6.76 19.90 1.59
CA SER A 241 -6.25 21.19 2.06
C SER A 241 -4.79 21.11 2.53
N LEU A 242 -4.44 20.12 3.37
CA LEU A 242 -3.06 19.89 3.83
C LEU A 242 -2.06 19.66 2.69
N LEU A 243 -2.49 18.98 1.63
CA LEU A 243 -1.66 18.64 0.47
C LEU A 243 -1.55 19.78 -0.55
N GLU A 244 -2.61 20.56 -0.70
CA GLU A 244 -2.74 21.61 -1.72
C GLU A 244 -2.24 22.99 -1.24
N GLN A 245 -2.15 23.21 0.08
CA GLN A 245 -1.59 24.45 0.62
C GLN A 245 -0.08 24.61 0.34
N GLU A 246 0.62 23.51 0.02
CA GLU A 246 2.07 23.51 -0.12
C GLU A 246 2.56 24.51 -1.18
N GLY A 247 3.34 25.49 -0.75
CA GLY A 247 3.90 26.52 -1.62
C GLY A 247 3.04 27.79 -1.76
N LEU A 248 1.88 27.83 -1.11
CA LEU A 248 1.05 29.03 -0.99
C LEU A 248 1.55 29.92 0.17
N SER A 249 1.19 31.21 0.10
CA SER A 249 1.24 32.07 1.29
C SER A 249 0.17 31.66 2.31
N GLU A 250 0.31 32.10 3.57
CA GLU A 250 -0.67 31.78 4.62
C GLU A 250 -2.08 32.28 4.25
N ASP A 251 -2.21 33.49 3.72
CA ASP A 251 -3.52 34.04 3.30
C ASP A 251 -4.18 33.21 2.19
N GLU A 252 -3.39 32.78 1.19
CA GLU A 252 -3.86 31.92 0.10
C GLU A 252 -4.24 30.51 0.60
N ALA A 253 -3.44 29.97 1.53
CA ALA A 253 -3.69 28.67 2.16
C ALA A 253 -4.97 28.68 3.02
N LEU A 254 -5.20 29.72 3.83
CA LEU A 254 -6.43 29.86 4.62
C LEU A 254 -7.67 30.05 3.72
N ALA A 255 -7.53 30.77 2.62
CA ALA A 255 -8.61 30.88 1.63
C ALA A 255 -8.90 29.55 0.93
N LEU A 256 -7.87 28.73 0.65
CA LEU A 256 -8.03 27.36 0.14
C LEU A 256 -8.68 26.45 1.18
N GLU A 257 -8.24 26.49 2.43
CA GLU A 257 -8.80 25.72 3.55
C GLU A 257 -10.30 25.98 3.69
N LEU A 258 -10.71 27.26 3.67
CA LEU A 258 -12.13 27.61 3.74
C LEU A 258 -12.93 27.02 2.57
N ARG A 259 -12.37 26.96 1.35
CA ARG A 259 -13.07 26.36 0.20
C ARG A 259 -13.32 24.87 0.41
N HIS A 260 -12.33 24.12 0.88
CA HIS A 260 -12.48 22.71 1.27
C HIS A 260 -13.50 22.56 2.41
N GLY A 261 -13.40 23.41 3.43
CA GLY A 261 -14.32 23.43 4.57
C GLY A 261 -15.77 23.68 4.17
N LEU A 262 -16.04 24.58 3.22
CA LEU A 262 -17.39 24.85 2.72
C LEU A 262 -18.01 23.63 2.02
N THR A 263 -17.22 22.83 1.28
CA THR A 263 -17.67 21.56 0.71
C THR A 263 -18.11 20.59 1.80
N SER A 264 -17.31 20.43 2.85
CA SER A 264 -17.63 19.59 4.02
C SER A 264 -18.87 20.07 4.77
N LEU A 265 -18.99 21.38 5.01
CA LEU A 265 -20.14 21.99 5.68
C LEU A 265 -21.45 21.74 4.93
N ALA A 266 -21.43 21.88 3.60
CA ALA A 266 -22.58 21.63 2.75
C ALA A 266 -22.99 20.15 2.70
N ALA A 267 -22.03 19.23 2.84
CA ALA A 267 -22.26 17.79 2.68
C ALA A 267 -22.86 17.08 3.91
N GLY A 268 -22.83 17.68 5.11
CA GLY A 268 -23.41 17.02 6.28
C GLY A 268 -22.99 17.51 7.66
N ALA A 269 -22.19 18.58 7.77
CA ALA A 269 -21.73 19.07 9.08
C ALA A 269 -22.88 19.47 10.02
N VAL A 270 -24.00 19.95 9.46
CA VAL A 270 -25.21 20.28 10.25
C VAL A 270 -25.78 19.04 10.93
N GLU A 271 -25.76 17.88 10.28
CA GLU A 271 -26.26 16.63 10.86
C GLU A 271 -25.32 16.09 11.93
N GLY A 272 -24.00 16.15 11.69
CA GLY A 272 -23.00 15.82 12.71
C GLY A 272 -23.14 16.69 13.96
N ALA A 273 -23.31 18.01 13.79
CA ALA A 273 -23.53 18.95 14.88
C ALA A 273 -24.82 18.67 15.66
N ARG A 274 -25.90 18.26 14.98
CA ARG A 274 -27.16 17.85 15.62
C ARG A 274 -26.99 16.60 16.48
N ARG A 275 -26.31 15.56 15.97
CA ARG A 275 -26.02 14.34 16.74
C ARG A 275 -25.20 14.62 18.00
N PHE A 276 -24.17 15.47 17.87
CA PHE A 276 -23.37 15.92 19.00
C PHE A 276 -24.19 16.72 20.03
N ALA A 277 -25.04 17.64 19.57
CA ALA A 277 -25.95 18.40 20.44
C ALA A 277 -26.95 17.48 21.17
N ALA A 278 -27.38 16.40 20.52
CA ALA A 278 -28.26 15.37 21.09
C ALA A 278 -27.57 14.41 22.07
N GLY A 279 -26.24 14.50 22.24
CA GLY A 279 -25.47 13.77 23.24
C GLY A 279 -24.64 12.59 22.72
N GLU A 280 -24.69 12.29 21.43
CA GLU A 280 -23.82 11.28 20.81
C GLU A 280 -22.38 11.82 20.73
N GLY A 281 -21.40 11.08 21.25
CA GLY A 281 -19.98 11.45 21.18
C GLY A 281 -19.45 12.38 22.29
N ARG A 282 -20.23 12.65 23.36
CA ARG A 282 -19.77 13.44 24.52
C ARG A 282 -18.81 12.70 25.46
N HIS A 283 -18.73 11.38 25.33
CA HIS A 283 -17.72 10.57 25.98
C HIS A 283 -16.66 10.31 24.92
N GLY A 284 -15.58 11.09 24.92
CA GLY A 284 -14.48 10.88 23.99
C GLY A 284 -14.02 9.42 24.05
N ALA A 285 -14.04 8.76 22.89
CA ALA A 285 -13.39 7.47 22.70
C ALA A 285 -11.98 7.72 22.15
#